data_AF-D4MWY7-F1
#
_entry.id   AF-D4MWY7-F1
#
_cell.length_a   1.000
_cell.length_b   1.000
_cell.length_c   1.000
_cell.angle_alpha   90.00
_cell.angle_beta   90.00
_cell.angle_gamma   90.00
#
_symmetry.space_group_name_H-M   'P 1'
#
loop_
_entity.id
_entity.type
_entity.pdbx_description
1 polymer ?
#
loop_
_entity_poly.entity_id
_entity_poly.type
_entity_poly.pdbx_seq_one_letter_code
_entity_poly.pdbx_strand_id
1 'polypeptide(L)'
;MAEKKTNINVTEENEMDLITGLLKAAEYKTEVSQTLNIQRNGQKLFKFDIRPLSFDEITDCRKRATTYMPNPGGASLPLIEKSVSNADYMAWQIYIATVPESDGTKFWDNPALKEGLNKAGHMVMTQAEIIKEILTAGELEAVSDKIEELSGSGTNVIDYAKN
;
A
#
# COMPACT_ATOMS: atom_id res chain seq x y z
N MET A 1 -29.64 9.71 -28.83
CA MET A 1 -29.30 10.45 -27.60
C MET A 1 -28.12 11.34 -27.94
N ALA A 2 -28.25 12.66 -27.81
CA ALA A 2 -27.18 13.59 -28.12
C ALA A 2 -26.15 13.60 -26.98
N GLU A 3 -24.88 13.34 -27.30
CA GLU A 3 -23.75 13.54 -26.39
C GLU A 3 -23.68 15.02 -26.03
N LYS A 4 -23.90 15.32 -24.75
CA LYS A 4 -23.78 16.67 -24.22
C LYS A 4 -22.29 17.02 -24.17
N LYS A 5 -21.78 17.70 -25.21
CA LYS A 5 -20.43 18.28 -25.20
C LYS A 5 -20.34 19.31 -24.07
N THR A 6 -19.76 18.91 -22.95
CA THR A 6 -19.28 19.85 -21.93
C THR A 6 -18.06 20.54 -22.50
N ASN A 7 -18.26 21.73 -23.07
CA ASN A 7 -17.16 22.62 -23.42
C ASN A 7 -16.58 23.15 -22.10
N ILE A 8 -15.44 22.61 -21.68
CA ILE A 8 -14.71 23.07 -20.51
C ILE A 8 -13.57 23.94 -21.04
N ASN A 9 -13.56 25.22 -20.65
CA ASN A 9 -12.53 26.15 -21.11
C ASN A 9 -11.25 25.94 -20.27
N VAL A 10 -10.15 25.64 -20.97
CA VAL A 10 -8.78 25.64 -20.43
C VAL A 10 -8.37 27.08 -20.14
N THR A 11 -7.77 27.34 -18.97
CA THR A 11 -7.27 28.68 -18.55
C THR A 11 -5.79 28.59 -18.18
N GLU A 12 -5.09 29.72 -18.04
CA GLU A 12 -3.66 29.70 -17.64
C GLU A 12 -3.42 29.02 -16.27
N GLU A 13 -4.43 28.94 -15.41
CA GLU A 13 -4.37 28.26 -14.11
C GLU A 13 -4.63 26.74 -14.20
N ASN A 14 -5.05 26.23 -15.36
CA ASN A 14 -5.34 24.82 -15.59
C ASN A 14 -4.78 24.40 -16.96
N GLU A 15 -3.50 24.03 -17.00
CA GLU A 15 -2.77 23.66 -18.23
C GLU A 15 -3.38 22.45 -18.96
N MET A 16 -4.25 21.69 -18.30
CA MET A 16 -4.97 20.55 -18.85
C MET A 16 -6.48 20.83 -18.96
N ASP A 17 -7.13 20.32 -20.01
CA ASP A 17 -8.59 20.19 -20.03
C ASP A 17 -9.06 19.43 -18.79
N LEU A 18 -10.13 19.91 -18.13
CA LEU A 18 -10.57 19.39 -16.83
C LEU A 18 -10.81 17.89 -16.84
N ILE A 19 -11.43 17.34 -17.90
CA ILE A 19 -11.66 15.89 -17.98
C ILE A 19 -10.33 15.15 -18.06
N THR A 20 -9.39 15.67 -18.85
CA THR A 20 -8.04 15.10 -18.95
C THR A 20 -7.33 15.13 -17.60
N GLY A 21 -7.41 16.24 -16.86
CA GLY A 21 -6.83 16.36 -15.52
C GLY A 21 -7.42 15.37 -14.52
N LEU A 22 -8.75 15.20 -14.52
CA LEU A 22 -9.44 14.24 -13.66
C LEU A 22 -9.08 12.79 -14.00
N LEU A 23 -9.01 12.44 -15.29
CA LEU A 23 -8.61 11.10 -15.73
C LEU A 23 -7.16 10.81 -15.32
N LYS A 24 -6.26 11.79 -15.49
CA LYS A 24 -4.86 11.67 -15.06
C LYS A 24 -4.74 11.47 -13.56
N ALA A 25 -5.49 12.21 -12.76
CA ALA A 25 -5.52 12.06 -11.31
C ALA A 25 -5.96 10.65 -10.87
N ALA A 26 -6.83 9.97 -11.64
CA ALA A 26 -7.26 8.61 -11.35
C ALA A 26 -6.17 7.55 -11.59
N GLU A 27 -5.10 7.88 -12.33
CA GLU A 27 -3.97 6.99 -12.66
C GLU A 27 -2.88 6.97 -11.58
N TYR A 28 -3.09 7.62 -10.43
CA TYR A 28 -2.08 7.77 -9.37
C TYR A 28 -1.41 6.45 -8.94
N LYS A 29 -2.11 5.30 -9.04
CA LYS A 29 -1.56 3.98 -8.70
C LYS A 29 -0.46 3.50 -9.65
N THR A 30 -0.44 3.99 -10.88
CA THR A 30 0.55 3.59 -11.90
C THR A 30 1.57 4.69 -12.17
N GLU A 31 1.25 5.94 -11.88
CA GLU A 31 2.12 7.08 -12.18
C GLU A 31 3.03 7.49 -11.02
N VAL A 32 2.56 7.27 -9.79
CA VAL A 32 3.29 7.64 -8.58
C VAL A 32 3.94 6.39 -8.02
N SER A 33 5.27 6.38 -8.00
CA SER A 33 6.04 5.34 -7.32
C SER A 33 7.32 5.91 -6.70
N GLN A 34 7.83 5.19 -5.71
CA GLN A 34 9.08 5.52 -5.04
C GLN A 34 9.89 4.26 -4.79
N THR A 35 11.17 4.28 -5.18
CA THR A 35 12.11 3.22 -4.84
C THR A 35 12.59 3.37 -3.40
N LEU A 36 12.42 2.32 -2.60
CA LEU A 36 12.99 2.19 -1.26
C LEU A 36 14.21 1.28 -1.27
N ASN A 37 15.20 1.61 -0.44
CA ASN A 37 16.42 0.83 -0.29
C ASN A 37 16.54 0.37 1.17
N ILE A 38 16.61 -0.94 1.39
CA ILE A 38 16.87 -1.50 2.71
C ILE A 38 18.37 -1.67 2.89
N GLN A 39 18.92 -1.00 3.90
CA GLN A 39 20.34 -0.95 4.18
C GLN A 39 20.62 -1.20 5.66
N ARG A 40 21.61 -2.04 5.96
CA ARG A 40 22.05 -2.31 7.33
C ARG A 40 23.57 -2.23 7.38
N ASN A 41 24.11 -1.51 8.36
CA ASN A 41 25.55 -1.35 8.56
C ASN A 41 26.31 -0.89 7.29
N GLY A 42 25.68 -0.01 6.49
CA GLY A 42 26.26 0.50 5.23
C GLY A 42 26.18 -0.46 4.04
N GLN A 43 25.65 -1.67 4.22
CA GLN A 43 25.41 -2.62 3.13
C GLN A 43 23.97 -2.49 2.61
N LYS A 44 23.83 -2.32 1.29
CA LYS A 44 22.54 -2.42 0.60
C LYS A 44 22.14 -3.90 0.50
N LEU A 45 20.99 -4.26 1.08
CA LEU A 45 20.49 -5.62 1.07
C LEU A 45 19.58 -5.87 -0.14
N PHE A 46 18.55 -5.03 -0.30
CA PHE A 46 17.63 -5.08 -1.43
C PHE A 46 16.92 -3.74 -1.61
N LYS A 47 16.21 -3.59 -2.72
CA LYS A 47 15.38 -2.43 -3.03
C LYS A 47 14.08 -2.90 -3.68
N PHE A 48 13.04 -2.09 -3.57
CA PHE A 48 11.76 -2.32 -4.22
C PHE A 48 11.00 -1.01 -4.37
N ASP A 49 10.06 -0.99 -5.30
CA ASP A 49 9.23 0.19 -5.56
C ASP A 49 7.90 0.05 -4.82
N ILE A 50 7.43 1.16 -4.26
CA ILE A 50 6.11 1.28 -3.65
C ILE A 50 5.27 2.32 -4.40
N ARG A 51 3.95 2.14 -4.37
CA ARG A 51 2.95 3.08 -4.90
C ARG A 51 1.96 3.51 -3.81
N PRO A 52 1.22 4.61 -4.00
CA PRO A 52 0.11 4.97 -3.12
C PRO A 52 -0.96 3.87 -3.03
N LEU A 53 -1.65 3.82 -1.89
CA LEU A 53 -2.81 2.95 -1.65
C LEU A 53 -4.13 3.73 -1.77
N SER A 54 -5.16 3.07 -2.31
CA SER A 54 -6.53 3.56 -2.17
C SER A 54 -7.10 3.28 -0.78
N PHE A 55 -8.16 4.00 -0.40
CA PHE A 55 -8.87 3.75 0.86
C PHE A 55 -9.42 2.30 0.96
N ASP A 56 -9.86 1.72 -0.16
CA ASP A 56 -10.29 0.32 -0.20
C ASP A 56 -9.14 -0.66 0.07
N GLU A 57 -7.92 -0.36 -0.40
CA GLU A 57 -6.74 -1.18 -0.15
C GLU A 57 -6.30 -1.06 1.32
N ILE A 58 -6.36 0.15 1.89
CA ILE A 58 -6.14 0.38 3.33
C ILE A 58 -7.15 -0.43 4.16
N THR A 59 -8.42 -0.43 3.74
CA THR A 59 -9.47 -1.22 4.38
C THR A 59 -9.20 -2.72 4.26
N ASP A 60 -8.71 -3.20 3.11
CA ASP A 60 -8.31 -4.60 2.93
C ASP A 60 -7.12 -4.98 3.82
N CYS A 61 -6.10 -4.14 3.93
CA CYS A 61 -4.97 -4.33 4.86
C CYS A 61 -5.48 -4.52 6.29
N ARG A 62 -6.38 -3.64 6.76
CA ARG A 62 -6.95 -3.74 8.11
C ARG A 62 -7.72 -5.04 8.28
N LYS A 63 -8.57 -5.42 7.32
CA LYS A 63 -9.33 -6.67 7.38
C LYS A 63 -8.43 -7.90 7.49
N ARG A 64 -7.34 -7.96 6.70
CA ARG A 64 -6.37 -9.06 6.74
C ARG A 64 -5.56 -9.10 8.05
N ALA A 65 -5.41 -7.96 8.72
CA ALA A 65 -4.76 -7.85 10.02
C ALA A 65 -5.71 -8.10 11.21
N THR A 66 -7.02 -8.23 10.97
CA THR A 66 -8.01 -8.45 12.01
C THR A 66 -8.21 -9.94 12.31
N THR A 67 -8.07 -10.31 13.57
CA THR A 67 -8.57 -11.58 14.09
C THR A 67 -10.05 -11.42 14.44
N TYR A 68 -10.88 -12.34 13.94
CA TYR A 68 -12.31 -12.37 14.23
C TYR A 68 -12.62 -13.49 15.25
N MET A 69 -13.70 -13.32 16.00
CA MET A 69 -14.21 -14.33 16.92
C MET A 69 -15.71 -14.59 16.72
N PRO A 70 -16.21 -15.78 17.12
CA PRO A 70 -17.64 -16.06 17.11
C PRO A 70 -18.43 -15.03 17.90
N ASN A 71 -19.62 -14.69 17.40
CA ASN A 71 -20.51 -13.75 18.06
C ASN A 71 -21.09 -14.38 19.35
N PRO A 72 -20.89 -13.76 20.54
CA PRO A 72 -21.47 -14.26 21.79
C PRO A 72 -23.01 -14.31 21.78
N GLY A 73 -23.67 -13.51 20.94
CA GLY A 73 -25.12 -13.50 20.77
C GLY A 73 -25.68 -14.70 19.99
N GLY A 74 -24.82 -15.54 19.40
CA GLY A 74 -25.21 -16.78 18.74
C GLY A 74 -24.40 -17.09 17.47
N ALA A 75 -24.23 -18.38 17.17
CA ALA A 75 -23.42 -18.86 16.05
C ALA A 75 -24.00 -18.51 14.66
N SER A 76 -25.26 -18.10 14.57
CA SER A 76 -25.89 -17.64 13.32
C SER A 76 -25.59 -16.18 12.97
N LEU A 77 -25.02 -15.42 13.91
CA LEU A 77 -24.67 -14.03 13.69
C LEU A 77 -23.26 -13.90 13.07
N PRO A 78 -22.99 -12.83 12.30
CA PRO A 78 -21.66 -12.58 11.76
C PRO A 78 -20.59 -12.55 12.85
N LEU A 79 -19.38 -13.03 12.50
CA LEU A 79 -18.21 -12.91 13.35
C LEU A 79 -17.96 -11.44 13.70
N ILE A 80 -17.40 -11.21 14.88
CA ILE A 80 -17.04 -9.87 15.36
C ILE A 80 -15.53 -9.71 15.42
N GLU A 81 -15.05 -8.48 15.26
CA GLU A 81 -13.63 -8.18 15.41
C GLU A 81 -13.18 -8.45 16.85
N LYS A 82 -12.10 -9.22 17.03
CA LYS A 82 -11.48 -9.47 18.33
C LYS A 82 -10.32 -8.53 18.58
N SER A 83 -9.42 -8.41 17.60
CA SER A 83 -8.20 -7.62 17.69
C SER A 83 -7.62 -7.35 16.32
N VAL A 84 -6.91 -6.24 16.16
CA VAL A 84 -6.15 -5.91 14.95
C VAL A 84 -4.66 -5.94 15.28
N SER A 85 -3.88 -6.66 14.47
CA SER A 85 -2.42 -6.71 14.60
C SER A 85 -1.78 -5.55 13.83
N ASN A 86 -1.14 -4.61 14.53
CA ASN A 86 -0.50 -3.47 13.88
C ASN A 86 0.64 -3.90 12.96
N ALA A 87 1.43 -4.90 13.37
CA ALA A 87 2.52 -5.44 12.57
C ALA A 87 2.02 -6.11 11.28
N ASP A 88 0.91 -6.86 11.35
CA ASP A 88 0.32 -7.42 10.12
C ASP A 88 -0.30 -6.35 9.24
N TYR A 89 -0.91 -5.33 9.83
CA TYR A 89 -1.47 -4.20 9.09
C TYR A 89 -0.38 -3.50 8.26
N MET A 90 0.75 -3.13 8.88
CA MET A 90 1.91 -2.55 8.19
C MET A 90 2.47 -3.51 7.13
N ALA A 91 2.62 -4.79 7.45
CA ALA A 91 3.14 -5.76 6.49
C ALA A 91 2.20 -5.92 5.27
N TRP A 92 0.88 -5.86 5.47
CA TRP A 92 -0.07 -5.86 4.37
C TRP A 92 -0.06 -4.56 3.56
N GLN A 93 0.13 -3.39 4.20
CA GLN A 93 0.37 -2.14 3.48
C GLN A 93 1.57 -2.27 2.54
N ILE A 94 2.70 -2.77 3.04
CA ILE A 94 3.91 -3.02 2.25
C ILE A 94 3.63 -3.98 1.10
N TYR A 95 2.99 -5.13 1.37
CA TYR A 95 2.70 -6.11 0.34
C TYR A 95 1.84 -5.53 -0.78
N ILE A 96 0.73 -4.85 -0.44
CA ILE A 96 -0.22 -4.31 -1.44
C ILE A 96 0.40 -3.15 -2.22
N ALA A 97 1.13 -2.26 -1.54
CA ALA A 97 1.79 -1.10 -2.12
C ALA A 97 3.01 -1.44 -2.97
N THR A 98 3.64 -2.60 -2.76
CA THR A 98 4.78 -3.03 -3.58
C THR A 98 4.37 -3.14 -5.04
N VAL A 99 5.08 -2.42 -5.90
CA VAL A 99 4.92 -2.50 -7.36
C VAL A 99 5.43 -3.87 -7.82
N PRO A 100 4.65 -4.63 -8.61
CA PRO A 100 5.10 -5.91 -9.14
C PRO A 100 6.25 -5.74 -10.13
N GLU A 101 7.04 -6.79 -10.29
CA GLU A 101 8.02 -6.94 -11.36
C GLU A 101 7.33 -6.96 -12.74
N SER A 102 8.11 -6.92 -13.82
CA SER A 102 7.60 -6.87 -15.20
C SER A 102 6.70 -8.05 -15.59
N ASP A 103 6.82 -9.17 -14.88
CA ASP A 103 5.98 -10.36 -15.08
C ASP A 103 4.68 -10.34 -14.27
N GLY A 104 4.41 -9.25 -13.55
CA GLY A 104 3.24 -9.07 -12.70
C GLY A 104 3.36 -9.71 -11.32
N THR A 105 4.48 -10.36 -10.99
CA THR A 105 4.71 -10.98 -9.68
C THR A 105 5.38 -10.02 -8.71
N LYS A 106 5.12 -10.18 -7.41
CA LYS A 106 5.88 -9.48 -6.37
C LYS A 106 6.99 -10.39 -5.88
N PHE A 107 8.17 -9.86 -5.62
CA PHE A 107 9.28 -10.67 -5.12
C PHE A 107 8.99 -11.32 -3.74
N TRP A 108 8.06 -10.75 -2.95
CA TRP A 108 7.53 -11.36 -1.73
C TRP A 108 6.87 -12.72 -1.96
N ASP A 109 6.37 -12.97 -3.18
CA ASP A 109 5.71 -14.21 -3.58
C ASP A 109 6.71 -15.24 -4.14
N ASN A 110 8.01 -14.94 -4.14
CA ASN A 110 9.04 -15.84 -4.67
C ASN A 110 9.12 -17.14 -3.84
N PRO A 111 8.85 -18.33 -4.43
CA PRO A 111 8.91 -19.59 -3.70
C PRO A 111 10.28 -19.88 -3.11
N ALA A 112 11.36 -19.48 -3.78
CA ALA A 112 12.72 -19.67 -3.30
C ALA A 112 13.02 -18.82 -2.05
N LEU A 113 12.40 -17.63 -1.93
CA LEU A 113 12.50 -16.81 -0.73
C LEU A 113 11.84 -17.52 0.46
N LYS A 114 10.61 -18.01 0.29
CA LYS A 114 9.89 -18.77 1.32
C LYS A 114 10.64 -20.03 1.73
N GLU A 115 11.14 -20.80 0.76
CA GLU A 115 11.92 -22.01 1.02
C GLU A 115 13.23 -21.69 1.75
N GLY A 116 13.92 -20.62 1.35
CA GLY A 116 15.15 -20.16 2.00
C GLY A 116 14.93 -19.77 3.46
N LEU A 117 13.89 -18.99 3.75
CA LEU A 117 13.50 -18.61 5.12
C LEU A 117 13.19 -19.83 5.97
N ASN A 118 12.39 -20.76 5.45
CA ASN A 118 12.04 -21.99 6.16
C ASN A 118 13.27 -22.86 6.46
N LYS A 119 14.22 -22.99 5.50
CA LYS A 119 15.48 -23.72 5.71
C LYS A 119 16.39 -23.06 6.75
N ALA A 120 16.32 -21.73 6.87
CA ALA A 120 17.02 -20.97 7.89
C ALA A 120 16.32 -20.99 9.27
N GLY A 121 15.19 -21.67 9.41
CA GLY A 121 14.46 -21.83 10.67
C GLY A 121 13.34 -20.81 10.89
N HIS A 122 13.08 -19.93 9.93
CA HIS A 122 11.99 -18.96 9.98
C HIS A 122 10.73 -19.56 9.34
N MET A 123 9.84 -20.10 10.16
CA MET A 123 8.62 -20.77 9.70
C MET A 123 7.55 -19.76 9.27
N VAL A 124 7.58 -19.36 8.00
CA VAL A 124 6.67 -18.35 7.43
C VAL A 124 5.61 -19.01 6.52
N MET A 125 4.35 -18.62 6.69
CA MET A 125 3.22 -19.16 5.95
C MET A 125 2.62 -18.14 4.98
N THR A 126 2.60 -16.88 5.38
CA THR A 126 1.98 -15.76 4.66
C THR A 126 2.99 -14.70 4.23
N GLN A 127 2.58 -13.85 3.30
CA GLN A 127 3.35 -12.71 2.79
C GLN A 127 3.64 -11.69 3.90
N ALA A 128 2.67 -11.44 4.78
CA ALA A 128 2.87 -10.58 5.95
C ALA A 128 3.95 -11.13 6.88
N GLU A 129 3.98 -12.46 7.13
CA GLU A 129 5.04 -13.09 7.92
C GLU A 129 6.41 -13.01 7.23
N ILE A 130 6.48 -13.23 5.91
CA ILE A 130 7.72 -13.04 5.13
C ILE A 130 8.27 -11.62 5.32
N ILE A 131 7.43 -10.60 5.18
CA ILE A 131 7.84 -9.19 5.31
C ILE A 131 8.31 -8.90 6.74
N LYS A 132 7.56 -9.33 7.76
CA LYS A 132 7.92 -9.14 9.17
C LYS A 132 9.19 -9.87 9.58
N GLU A 133 9.50 -10.99 8.93
CA GLU A 133 10.74 -11.72 9.17
C GLU A 133 11.95 -11.01 8.54
N ILE A 134 11.76 -10.43 7.36
CA ILE A 134 12.84 -9.79 6.61
C ILE A 134 13.17 -8.41 7.15
N LEU A 135 12.17 -7.62 7.55
CA LEU A 135 12.34 -6.25 8.04
C LEU A 135 12.43 -6.21 9.57
N THR A 136 13.34 -5.40 10.09
CA THR A 136 13.32 -5.03 11.51
C THR A 136 12.07 -4.20 11.82
N ALA A 137 11.65 -4.14 13.08
CA ALA A 137 10.47 -3.37 13.49
C ALA A 137 10.52 -1.90 13.02
N GLY A 138 11.68 -1.24 13.14
CA GLY A 138 11.84 0.15 12.68
C GLY A 138 11.84 0.30 11.16
N GLU A 139 12.34 -0.69 10.41
CA GLU A 139 12.23 -0.68 8.94
C GLU A 139 10.79 -0.94 8.49
N LEU A 140 10.06 -1.83 9.17
CA LEU A 140 8.64 -2.10 8.89
C LEU A 140 7.79 -0.83 9.05
N GLU A 141 7.97 -0.12 10.18
CA GLU A 141 7.30 1.15 10.47
C GLU A 141 7.69 2.22 9.44
N ALA A 142 8.99 2.45 9.21
CA ALA A 142 9.47 3.48 8.29
C ALA A 142 9.00 3.28 6.84
N VAL A 143 8.91 2.02 6.37
CA VAL A 143 8.36 1.72 5.05
C VAL A 143 6.86 2.01 5.03
N SER A 144 6.13 1.63 6.07
CA SER A 144 4.69 1.91 6.20
C SER A 144 4.40 3.41 6.17
N ASP A 145 5.15 4.20 6.93
CA ASP A 145 5.03 5.66 6.97
C ASP A 145 5.24 6.27 5.58
N LYS A 146 6.23 5.78 4.82
CA LYS A 146 6.46 6.25 3.45
C LYS A 146 5.31 5.91 2.50
N ILE A 147 4.64 4.77 2.70
CA ILE A 147 3.44 4.42 1.95
C ILE A 147 2.29 5.36 2.32
N GLU A 148 2.12 5.70 3.59
CA GLU A 148 1.08 6.63 4.05
C GLU A 148 1.30 8.05 3.52
N GLU A 149 2.54 8.55 3.55
CA GLU A 149 2.93 9.82 2.93
C GLU A 149 2.58 9.84 1.43
N LEU A 150 2.98 8.80 0.67
CA LEU A 150 2.65 8.67 -0.74
C LEU A 150 1.14 8.57 -1.00
N SER A 151 0.40 8.00 -0.06
CA SER A 151 -1.06 7.89 -0.10
C SER A 151 -1.79 9.17 0.32
N GLY A 152 -1.04 10.25 0.60
CA GLY A 152 -1.58 11.57 0.89
C GLY A 152 -1.75 11.90 2.37
N SER A 153 -1.17 11.10 3.28
CA SER A 153 -1.07 11.48 4.69
C SER A 153 -0.23 12.75 4.83
N GLY A 154 -0.73 13.73 5.57
CA GLY A 154 -0.04 15.01 5.77
C GLY A 154 -0.12 15.99 4.58
N THR A 155 -0.84 15.66 3.50
CA THR A 155 -1.04 16.59 2.39
C THR A 155 -1.95 17.75 2.79
N ASN A 156 -1.46 18.98 2.69
CA ASN A 156 -2.29 20.17 2.82
C ASN A 156 -3.04 20.42 1.51
N VAL A 157 -4.37 20.30 1.54
CA VAL A 157 -5.25 20.54 0.37
C VAL A 157 -5.54 22.04 0.18
N ILE A 158 -5.03 22.89 1.08
CA ILE A 158 -5.20 24.35 1.02
C ILE A 158 -3.82 24.97 0.80
N ASP A 159 -3.60 25.43 -0.43
CA ASP A 159 -2.49 26.33 -0.74
C ASP A 159 -2.95 27.74 -0.38
N TYR A 160 -2.48 28.28 0.75
CA TYR A 160 -2.67 29.71 1.01
C TYR A 160 -1.74 30.44 0.06
N ALA A 161 -2.27 30.88 -1.09
CA ALA A 161 -1.61 31.84 -1.93
C ALA A 161 -1.17 33.01 -1.04
N LYS A 162 0.15 33.17 -0.88
CA LYS A 162 0.73 34.28 -0.12
C LYS A 162 0.45 35.55 -0.91
N ASN A 163 -0.61 36.27 -0.51
CA ASN A 163 -0.87 37.65 -0.92
C ASN A 163 0.04 38.61 -0.15
#